data_AF-A0A7V7WK14-F1
#
_entry.id   AF-A0A7V7WK14-F1
#
_cell.length_a   1.000
_cell.length_b   1.000
_cell.length_c   1.000
_cell.angle_alpha   90.00
_cell.angle_beta   90.00
_cell.angle_gamma   90.00
#
_symmetry.space_group_name_H-M   'P 1'
#
loop_
_entity.id
_entity.type
_entity.pdbx_description
1 polymer ?
#
loop_
_entity_poly.entity_id
_entity_poly.type
_entity_poly.pdbx_seq_one_letter_code
_entity_poly.pdbx_strand_id
1 'polypeptide(L)'
;MNPEPGNGKASATARRQFLFDAARLACGVGLLGAGLALYAKQSKALPPLAIRPPGALKEGEFLGACIRCGLCVRDCPYDILSLALPEEPVATGTPYFVARQKPCEMCEDIPCVKACPTGALNHKLKDIGKARMGLAVLVDQENCLNFLGLRCDICYRVCPVLDRAITLEQRLNPRTGKHALFIP
;
A
#
# COMPACT_ATOMS: atom_id res chain seq x y z
N MET A 1 81.67 13.42 3.14
CA MET A 1 80.29 13.91 3.18
C MET A 1 79.49 13.21 2.08
N ASN A 2 78.51 12.37 2.44
CA ASN A 2 77.42 12.01 1.55
C ASN A 2 76.11 12.34 2.30
N PRO A 3 75.18 13.13 1.73
CA PRO A 3 73.95 13.51 2.40
C PRO A 3 72.91 12.38 2.30
N GLU A 4 72.26 12.06 3.41
CA GLU A 4 71.15 11.11 3.44
C GLU A 4 69.89 11.68 2.73
N PRO A 5 69.20 10.91 1.88
CA PRO A 5 68.02 11.41 1.18
C PRO A 5 66.78 11.40 2.08
N GLY A 6 66.52 12.55 2.69
CA GLY A 6 65.20 13.20 2.77
C GLY A 6 63.99 12.38 3.20
N ASN A 7 63.69 12.44 4.50
CA ASN A 7 62.44 12.10 5.20
C ASN A 7 61.13 12.68 4.58
N GLY A 8 61.21 13.58 3.58
CA GLY A 8 60.06 14.23 2.96
C GLY A 8 59.22 13.35 2.02
N LYS A 9 59.82 12.35 1.35
CA LYS A 9 59.10 11.49 0.38
C LYS A 9 58.15 10.48 1.06
N ALA A 10 58.51 9.97 2.23
CA ALA A 10 57.68 9.05 3.00
C ALA A 10 56.40 9.73 3.54
N SER A 11 56.52 10.96 4.03
CA SER A 11 55.42 11.77 4.56
C SER A 11 54.38 12.15 3.49
N ALA A 12 54.82 12.47 2.26
CA ALA A 12 53.93 12.79 1.14
C ALA A 12 53.10 11.58 0.68
N THR A 13 53.70 10.38 0.65
CA THR A 13 52.99 9.13 0.30
C THR A 13 51.96 8.74 1.37
N ALA A 14 52.31 8.86 2.65
CA ALA A 14 51.39 8.58 3.77
C ALA A 14 50.18 9.52 3.80
N ARG A 15 50.38 10.83 3.54
CA ARG A 15 49.27 11.80 3.40
C ARG A 15 48.35 11.45 2.24
N ARG A 16 48.92 11.03 1.11
CA ARG A 16 48.15 10.66 -0.09
C ARG A 16 47.34 9.39 0.12
N GLN A 17 47.90 8.38 0.80
CA GLN A 17 47.18 7.17 1.21
C GLN A 17 46.03 7.51 2.18
N PHE A 18 46.28 8.33 3.20
CA PHE A 18 45.24 8.77 4.13
C PHE A 18 44.07 9.48 3.42
N LEU A 19 44.36 10.37 2.46
CA LEU A 19 43.32 11.04 1.66
C LEU A 19 42.53 10.05 0.80
N PHE A 20 43.20 9.08 0.18
CA PHE A 20 42.51 8.05 -0.63
C PHE A 20 41.65 7.12 0.23
N ASP A 21 42.11 6.73 1.41
CA ASP A 21 41.37 5.85 2.31
C ASP A 21 40.18 6.57 2.92
N ALA A 22 40.34 7.86 3.29
CA ALA A 22 39.24 8.72 3.71
C ALA A 22 38.19 8.91 2.61
N ALA A 23 38.62 9.13 1.36
CA ALA A 23 37.72 9.25 0.22
C ALA A 23 36.94 7.95 -0.05
N ARG A 24 37.60 6.78 0.04
CA ARG A 24 36.93 5.47 -0.10
C ARG A 24 35.89 5.24 0.98
N LEU A 25 36.21 5.56 2.23
CA LEU A 25 35.29 5.44 3.36
C LEU A 25 34.08 6.37 3.20
N ALA A 26 34.32 7.64 2.84
CA ALA A 26 33.27 8.62 2.61
C ALA A 26 32.33 8.19 1.47
N CYS A 27 32.88 7.71 0.35
CA CYS A 27 32.07 7.20 -0.76
C CYS A 27 31.31 5.92 -0.37
N GLY A 28 31.95 4.98 0.33
CA GLY A 28 31.31 3.73 0.76
C GLY A 28 30.13 3.98 1.70
N VAL A 29 30.33 4.79 2.74
CA VAL A 29 29.27 5.18 3.69
C VAL A 29 28.20 6.02 3.00
N GLY A 30 28.60 6.93 2.10
CA GLY A 30 27.67 7.76 1.34
C GLY A 30 26.74 6.94 0.44
N LEU A 31 27.28 5.97 -0.30
CA LEU A 31 26.49 5.08 -1.16
C LEU A 31 25.57 4.16 -0.34
N LEU A 32 26.07 3.58 0.75
CA LEU A 32 25.28 2.73 1.62
C LEU A 32 24.14 3.52 2.29
N GLY A 33 24.45 4.72 2.81
CA GLY A 33 23.49 5.62 3.41
C GLY A 33 22.43 6.10 2.42
N ALA A 34 22.83 6.45 1.19
CA ALA A 34 21.90 6.81 0.13
C ALA A 34 21.00 5.63 -0.26
N GLY A 35 21.55 4.43 -0.38
CA GLY A 35 20.78 3.20 -0.66
C GLY A 35 19.72 2.93 0.40
N LEU A 36 20.08 3.00 1.68
CA LEU A 36 19.15 2.85 2.79
C LEU A 36 18.08 3.96 2.81
N ALA A 37 18.46 5.21 2.52
CA ALA A 37 17.52 6.32 2.46
C ALA A 37 16.50 6.18 1.32
N LEU A 38 16.93 5.71 0.15
CA LEU A 38 16.04 5.42 -0.97
C LEU A 38 15.08 4.28 -0.64
N TYR A 39 15.60 3.20 -0.04
CA TYR A 39 14.77 2.08 0.41
C TYR A 39 13.71 2.51 1.45
N ALA A 40 14.11 3.32 2.43
CA ALA A 40 13.19 3.85 3.45
C ALA A 40 12.12 4.81 2.87
N LYS A 41 12.40 5.49 1.75
CA LYS A 41 11.40 6.33 1.07
C LYS A 41 10.35 5.51 0.32
N GLN A 42 10.72 4.35 -0.22
CA GLN A 42 9.78 3.47 -0.93
C GLN A 42 8.61 3.03 -0.04
N SER A 43 8.80 2.97 1.27
CA SER A 43 7.82 2.46 2.24
C SER A 43 6.68 3.42 2.61
N LYS A 44 6.66 4.65 2.06
CA LYS A 44 5.74 5.71 2.51
C LYS A 44 4.40 5.79 1.78
N ALA A 45 4.31 5.29 0.55
CA ALA A 45 3.09 5.38 -0.25
C ALA A 45 2.49 3.99 -0.44
N LEU A 46 1.24 3.81 -0.03
CA LEU A 46 0.52 2.57 -0.28
C LEU A 46 0.16 2.51 -1.78
N PRO A 47 0.48 1.42 -2.50
CA PRO A 47 0.07 1.22 -3.88
C PRO A 47 -1.45 1.28 -4.03
N PRO A 48 -1.98 1.77 -5.16
CA PRO A 48 -3.42 1.98 -5.34
C PRO A 48 -4.25 0.68 -5.28
N LEU A 49 -3.62 -0.48 -5.50
CA LEU A 49 -4.27 -1.79 -5.44
C LEU A 49 -4.24 -2.41 -4.04
N ALA A 50 -3.34 -1.95 -3.18
CA ALA A 50 -3.17 -2.47 -1.83
C ALA A 50 -4.12 -1.72 -0.90
N ILE A 51 -4.99 -2.47 -0.26
CA ILE A 51 -6.04 -1.95 0.61
C ILE A 51 -5.78 -2.41 2.04
N ARG A 52 -5.94 -1.50 3.00
CA ARG A 52 -5.77 -1.81 4.44
C ARG A 52 -6.99 -2.52 5.00
N PRO A 53 -6.85 -3.33 6.07
CA PRO A 53 -7.97 -3.95 6.75
C PRO A 53 -9.04 -2.94 7.22
N PRO A 54 -10.27 -3.40 7.52
CA PRO A 54 -11.31 -2.57 8.10
C PRO A 54 -10.82 -1.79 9.31
N GLY A 55 -11.19 -0.51 9.39
CA GLY A 55 -10.87 0.33 10.54
C GLY A 55 -9.42 0.81 10.64
N ALA A 56 -8.58 0.56 9.64
CA ALA A 56 -7.22 1.12 9.61
C ALA A 56 -7.23 2.64 9.75
N LEU A 57 -6.28 3.16 10.54
CA LEU A 57 -6.02 4.60 10.62
C LEU A 57 -5.48 5.13 9.29
N LYS A 58 -5.34 6.46 9.19
CA LYS A 58 -4.65 7.09 8.06
C LYS A 58 -3.23 6.51 7.94
N GLU A 59 -2.74 6.34 6.73
CA GLU A 59 -1.52 5.56 6.45
C GLU A 59 -0.34 5.91 7.37
N GLY A 60 -0.03 7.19 7.58
CA GLY A 60 1.07 7.58 8.49
C GLY A 60 0.85 7.17 9.95
N GLU A 61 -0.36 7.33 10.48
CA GLU A 61 -0.73 6.92 11.83
C GLU A 61 -0.77 5.39 11.97
N PHE A 62 -1.30 4.72 10.94
CA PHE A 62 -1.32 3.26 10.86
C PHE A 62 0.09 2.68 10.88
N LEU A 63 1.02 3.22 10.08
CA LEU A 63 2.42 2.77 10.05
C LEU A 63 3.15 3.04 11.37
N GLY A 64 2.77 4.08 12.11
CA GLY A 64 3.31 4.39 13.43
C GLY A 64 2.76 3.49 14.55
N ALA A 65 1.49 3.08 14.46
CA ALA A 65 0.83 2.25 15.46
C ALA A 65 0.97 0.74 15.22
N CYS A 66 1.15 0.30 13.96
CA CYS A 66 1.21 -1.10 13.60
C CYS A 66 2.56 -1.72 13.99
N ILE A 67 2.52 -2.68 14.92
CA ILE A 67 3.71 -3.43 15.36
C ILE A 67 4.01 -4.68 14.52
N ARG A 68 3.32 -4.87 13.38
CA ARG A 68 3.57 -5.96 12.42
C ARG A 68 3.46 -7.36 13.02
N CYS A 69 2.55 -7.55 13.98
CA CYS A 69 2.38 -8.81 14.71
C CYS A 69 1.61 -9.90 13.96
N GLY A 70 0.91 -9.56 12.86
CA GLY A 70 0.17 -10.53 12.06
C GLY A 70 -1.13 -11.08 12.66
N LEU A 71 -1.54 -10.64 13.86
CA LEU A 71 -2.76 -11.15 14.51
C LEU A 71 -4.03 -10.90 13.68
N CYS A 72 -4.12 -9.74 13.02
CA CYS A 72 -5.24 -9.43 12.12
C CYS A 72 -5.29 -10.33 10.88
N VAL A 73 -4.14 -10.79 10.39
CA VAL A 73 -4.04 -11.73 9.26
C VAL A 73 -4.51 -13.11 9.69
N ARG A 74 -3.99 -13.60 10.81
CA ARG A 74 -4.38 -14.90 11.40
C ARG A 74 -5.88 -14.97 11.70
N ASP A 75 -6.45 -13.90 12.22
CA ASP A 75 -7.87 -13.88 12.63
C ASP A 75 -8.81 -13.49 11.48
N CYS A 76 -8.31 -13.35 10.24
CA CYS A 76 -9.15 -13.20 9.06
C CYS A 76 -9.69 -14.57 8.62
N PRO A 77 -10.99 -14.87 8.79
CA PRO A 77 -11.51 -16.23 8.56
C PRO A 77 -11.50 -16.67 7.08
N TYR A 78 -11.33 -15.72 6.15
CA TYR A 78 -11.37 -15.95 4.71
C TYR A 78 -9.99 -15.89 4.04
N ASP A 79 -8.91 -15.70 4.83
CA ASP A 79 -7.54 -15.66 4.33
C ASP A 79 -7.37 -14.64 3.17
N ILE A 80 -7.82 -13.41 3.44
CA ILE A 80 -7.80 -12.29 2.49
C ILE A 80 -6.62 -11.35 2.77
N LEU A 81 -6.25 -11.19 4.03
CA LEU A 81 -5.18 -10.31 4.46
C LEU A 81 -3.83 -11.03 4.36
N SER A 82 -2.83 -10.34 3.83
CA SER A 82 -1.44 -10.81 3.78
C SER A 82 -0.50 -9.80 4.40
N LEU A 83 0.61 -10.26 4.96
CA LEU A 83 1.70 -9.38 5.40
C LEU A 83 2.58 -9.04 4.21
N ALA A 84 2.90 -7.75 4.06
CA ALA A 84 3.76 -7.29 2.99
C ALA A 84 5.18 -7.85 3.07
N LEU A 85 5.67 -8.40 1.97
CA LEU A 85 7.04 -8.89 1.83
C LEU A 85 8.02 -7.74 1.52
N PRO A 86 9.33 -7.91 1.78
CA PRO A 86 10.33 -6.86 1.52
C PRO A 86 10.42 -6.36 0.07
N GLU A 87 10.10 -7.22 -0.89
CA GLU A 87 10.11 -6.94 -2.33
C GLU A 87 8.83 -6.25 -2.83
N GLU A 88 7.78 -6.23 -2.03
CA GLU A 88 6.50 -5.63 -2.41
C GLU A 88 6.53 -4.11 -2.21
N PRO A 89 5.79 -3.35 -3.04
CA PRO A 89 5.73 -1.90 -2.92
C PRO A 89 4.85 -1.42 -1.74
N VAL A 90 4.67 -2.25 -0.70
CA VAL A 90 3.92 -1.97 0.52
C VAL A 90 4.90 -1.98 1.68
N ALA A 91 4.66 -1.16 2.72
CA ALA A 91 5.52 -1.17 3.90
C ALA A 91 5.64 -2.59 4.49
N THR A 92 6.86 -3.12 4.54
CA THR A 92 7.14 -4.51 4.93
C THR A 92 6.53 -4.88 6.28
N GLY A 93 5.96 -6.08 6.36
CA GLY A 93 5.32 -6.64 7.55
C GLY A 93 3.99 -5.99 7.93
N THR A 94 3.46 -5.09 7.10
CA THR A 94 2.14 -4.48 7.35
C THR A 94 1.04 -5.24 6.60
N PRO A 95 -0.15 -5.41 7.20
CA PRO A 95 -1.24 -6.16 6.58
C PRO A 95 -1.89 -5.36 5.44
N TYR A 96 -2.19 -6.04 4.34
CA TYR A 96 -2.93 -5.48 3.21
C TYR A 96 -3.69 -6.59 2.48
N PHE A 97 -4.59 -6.22 1.58
CA PHE A 97 -5.21 -7.13 0.61
C PHE A 97 -5.41 -6.44 -0.73
N VAL A 98 -5.68 -7.23 -1.77
CA VAL A 98 -6.01 -6.73 -3.11
C VAL A 98 -7.43 -7.14 -3.45
N ALA A 99 -8.37 -6.19 -3.44
CA ALA A 99 -9.80 -6.48 -3.63
C ALA A 99 -10.14 -7.17 -4.96
N ARG A 100 -9.32 -6.98 -6.00
CA ARG A 100 -9.48 -7.68 -7.29
C ARG A 100 -9.12 -9.17 -7.24
N GLN A 101 -8.35 -9.61 -6.26
CA GLN A 101 -7.98 -11.02 -6.08
C GLN A 101 -8.96 -11.69 -5.12
N LYS A 102 -9.13 -11.13 -3.93
CA LYS A 102 -10.14 -11.52 -2.94
C LYS A 102 -10.67 -10.27 -2.23
N PRO A 103 -11.98 -10.00 -2.24
CA PRO A 103 -12.55 -8.85 -1.52
C PRO A 103 -12.63 -9.11 -0.02
N CYS A 104 -12.73 -8.04 0.78
CA CYS A 104 -13.11 -8.18 2.18
C CYS A 104 -14.57 -8.64 2.27
N GLU A 105 -14.83 -9.78 2.91
CA GLU A 105 -16.18 -10.34 3.10
C GLU A 105 -17.03 -9.61 4.16
N MET A 106 -16.57 -8.46 4.65
CA MET A 106 -17.32 -7.61 5.58
C MET A 106 -17.90 -8.36 6.79
N CYS A 107 -17.08 -9.16 7.49
CA CYS A 107 -17.52 -9.92 8.68
C CYS A 107 -18.18 -9.00 9.73
N GLU A 108 -19.38 -9.36 10.19
CA GLU A 108 -20.18 -8.56 11.13
C GLU A 108 -19.44 -8.29 12.45
N ASP A 109 -18.66 -9.25 12.91
CA ASP A 109 -17.98 -9.22 14.20
C ASP A 109 -16.55 -8.66 14.11
N ILE A 110 -16.06 -8.35 12.90
CA ILE A 110 -14.79 -7.67 12.61
C ILE A 110 -13.59 -8.24 13.41
N PRO A 111 -13.28 -9.54 13.25
CA PRO A 111 -12.28 -10.22 14.10
C PRO A 111 -10.88 -9.64 13.93
N CYS A 112 -10.53 -9.22 12.72
CA CYS A 112 -9.25 -8.56 12.43
C CYS A 112 -9.01 -7.28 13.24
N VAL A 113 -10.06 -6.48 13.51
CA VAL A 113 -9.98 -5.28 14.36
C VAL A 113 -9.83 -5.68 15.82
N LYS A 114 -10.64 -6.64 16.31
CA LYS A 114 -10.57 -7.12 17.70
C LYS A 114 -9.19 -7.70 18.05
N ALA A 115 -8.55 -8.34 17.09
CA ALA A 115 -7.23 -8.95 17.24
C ALA A 115 -6.08 -7.94 17.32
N CYS A 116 -6.30 -6.68 16.91
CA CYS A 116 -5.25 -5.67 16.89
C CYS A 116 -4.91 -5.22 18.32
N PRO A 117 -3.67 -5.35 18.81
CA PRO A 117 -3.35 -4.99 20.19
C PRO A 117 -3.02 -3.50 20.37
N THR A 118 -2.65 -2.79 19.29
CA THR A 118 -2.08 -1.43 19.38
C THR A 118 -3.03 -0.32 18.95
N GLY A 119 -4.23 -0.65 18.47
CA GLY A 119 -5.16 0.34 17.93
C GLY A 119 -4.78 0.89 16.55
N ALA A 120 -3.84 0.25 15.85
CA ALA A 120 -3.60 0.54 14.42
C ALA A 120 -4.87 0.34 13.58
N LEU A 121 -5.74 -0.57 14.03
CA LEU A 121 -7.12 -0.67 13.60
C LEU A 121 -8.04 -0.09 14.69
N ASN A 122 -9.00 0.73 14.30
CA ASN A 122 -9.86 1.47 15.21
C ASN A 122 -10.91 0.56 15.86
N HIS A 123 -10.74 0.24 17.14
CA HIS A 123 -11.66 -0.60 17.93
C HIS A 123 -13.05 0.00 18.16
N LYS A 124 -13.23 1.31 17.85
CA LYS A 124 -14.54 1.96 17.87
C LYS A 124 -15.40 1.58 16.65
N LEU A 125 -14.81 0.99 15.61
CA LEU A 125 -15.55 0.41 14.50
C LEU A 125 -16.30 -0.84 15.02
N LYS A 126 -17.60 -0.70 15.24
CA LYS A 126 -18.50 -1.80 15.67
C LYS A 126 -19.43 -2.30 14.56
N ASP A 127 -19.57 -1.50 13.51
CA ASP A 127 -20.43 -1.78 12.36
C ASP A 127 -19.55 -1.79 11.12
N ILE A 128 -19.44 -2.95 10.49
CA ILE A 128 -18.59 -3.17 9.32
C ILE A 128 -19.04 -2.34 8.11
N GLY A 129 -20.33 -2.01 8.01
CA GLY A 129 -20.87 -1.14 6.95
C GLY A 129 -20.35 0.30 7.01
N LYS A 130 -19.74 0.71 8.14
CA LYS A 130 -19.09 2.02 8.32
C LYS A 130 -17.59 1.98 8.03
N ALA A 131 -17.02 0.82 7.71
CA ALA A 131 -15.60 0.72 7.40
C ALA A 131 -15.26 1.50 6.13
N ARG A 132 -14.17 2.25 6.17
CA ARG A 132 -13.63 3.00 5.02
C ARG A 132 -12.27 2.42 4.68
N MET A 133 -12.24 1.48 3.74
CA MET A 133 -11.03 0.76 3.34
C MET A 133 -10.40 1.33 2.06
N GLY A 134 -11.19 1.98 1.21
CA GLY A 134 -10.74 2.58 -0.05
C GLY A 134 -11.92 3.16 -0.82
N LEU A 135 -11.67 3.60 -2.05
CA LEU A 135 -12.69 4.07 -2.98
C LEU A 135 -12.69 3.16 -4.21
N ALA A 136 -13.83 2.55 -4.51
CA ALA A 136 -14.03 1.83 -5.75
C ALA A 136 -14.32 2.83 -6.88
N VAL A 137 -13.66 2.67 -8.03
CA VAL A 137 -13.85 3.50 -9.23
C VAL A 137 -14.00 2.58 -10.43
N LEU A 138 -15.06 2.79 -11.23
CA LEU A 138 -15.23 2.12 -12.51
C LEU A 138 -14.31 2.79 -13.55
N VAL A 139 -13.14 2.18 -13.76
CA VAL A 139 -12.14 2.70 -14.70
C VAL A 139 -12.46 2.31 -16.14
N ASP A 140 -12.98 1.10 -16.34
CA ASP A 140 -13.22 0.52 -17.66
C ASP A 140 -14.70 0.63 -18.05
N GLN A 141 -15.08 1.83 -18.49
CA GLN A 141 -16.44 2.11 -18.97
C GLN A 141 -16.68 1.50 -20.36
N GLU A 142 -15.62 1.29 -21.14
CA GLU A 142 -15.67 0.72 -22.49
C GLU A 142 -16.20 -0.72 -22.49
N ASN A 143 -15.79 -1.52 -21.48
CA ASN A 143 -16.21 -2.92 -21.36
C ASN A 143 -17.44 -3.12 -20.44
N CYS A 144 -17.93 -2.06 -19.79
CA CYS A 144 -19.12 -2.16 -18.94
C CYS A 144 -20.39 -2.35 -19.80
N LEU A 145 -21.08 -3.48 -19.64
CA LEU A 145 -22.30 -3.79 -20.40
C LEU A 145 -23.37 -2.71 -20.31
N ASN A 146 -23.53 -2.06 -19.14
CA ASN A 146 -24.49 -0.96 -18.98
C ASN A 146 -24.13 0.28 -19.79
N PHE A 147 -22.84 0.60 -19.94
CA PHE A 147 -22.38 1.68 -20.82
C PHE A 147 -22.58 1.34 -22.29
N LEU A 148 -22.51 0.05 -22.65
CA LEU A 148 -22.81 -0.46 -23.99
C LEU A 148 -24.32 -0.54 -24.30
N GLY A 149 -25.18 -0.28 -23.31
CA GLY A 149 -26.64 -0.34 -23.45
C GLY A 149 -27.24 -1.74 -23.31
N LEU A 150 -26.47 -2.68 -22.76
CA LEU A 150 -26.93 -4.00 -22.35
C LEU A 150 -27.22 -3.98 -20.85
N ARG A 151 -28.26 -4.68 -20.41
CA ARG A 151 -28.63 -4.71 -18.99
C ARG A 151 -27.72 -5.66 -18.22
N CYS A 152 -26.91 -5.13 -17.31
CA CYS A 152 -26.12 -5.89 -16.34
C CYS A 152 -26.18 -5.21 -14.98
N ASP A 153 -26.89 -5.78 -14.02
CA ASP A 153 -27.06 -5.23 -12.67
C ASP A 153 -26.42 -6.12 -11.60
N ILE A 154 -25.48 -6.99 -11.98
CA ILE A 154 -24.88 -7.93 -11.06
C ILE A 154 -24.10 -7.20 -9.96
N CYS A 155 -23.16 -6.32 -10.31
CA CYS A 155 -22.37 -5.56 -9.33
C CYS A 155 -23.23 -4.77 -8.34
N TYR A 156 -24.35 -4.23 -8.82
CA TYR A 156 -25.36 -3.57 -7.99
C TYR A 156 -26.01 -4.58 -7.03
N ARG A 157 -26.61 -5.66 -7.54
CA ARG A 157 -27.37 -6.63 -6.72
C ARG A 157 -26.54 -7.46 -5.75
N VAL A 158 -25.28 -7.79 -6.06
CA VAL A 158 -24.39 -8.51 -5.11
C VAL A 158 -23.83 -7.59 -4.03
N CYS A 159 -23.92 -6.26 -4.21
CA CYS A 159 -23.35 -5.33 -3.25
C CYS A 159 -23.96 -5.52 -1.84
N PRO A 160 -23.14 -5.77 -0.80
CA PRO A 160 -23.62 -5.92 0.57
C PRO A 160 -24.29 -4.65 1.13
N VAL A 161 -24.03 -3.50 0.50
CA VAL A 161 -24.56 -2.19 0.87
C VAL A 161 -25.20 -1.53 -0.36
N LEU A 162 -26.20 -2.22 -0.92
CA LEU A 162 -27.05 -1.78 -2.02
C LEU A 162 -27.53 -0.32 -1.82
N ASP A 163 -27.60 0.43 -2.92
CA ASP A 163 -28.00 1.86 -2.96
C ASP A 163 -27.14 2.83 -2.13
N ARG A 164 -26.08 2.33 -1.49
CA ARG A 164 -25.11 3.15 -0.76
C ARG A 164 -23.74 3.18 -1.41
N ALA A 165 -23.19 2.02 -1.76
CA ALA A 165 -21.87 1.96 -2.40
C ALA A 165 -21.94 2.09 -3.93
N ILE A 166 -23.00 1.59 -4.55
CA ILE A 166 -23.24 1.60 -5.99
C ILE A 166 -24.72 1.89 -6.25
N THR A 167 -24.99 2.75 -7.22
CA THR A 167 -26.35 3.21 -7.57
C THR A 167 -26.50 3.17 -9.09
N LEU A 168 -27.64 2.76 -9.62
CA LEU A 168 -27.86 2.74 -11.07
C LEU A 168 -28.64 3.98 -11.52
N GLU A 169 -27.97 4.90 -12.20
CA GLU A 169 -28.58 6.06 -12.84
C GLU A 169 -29.12 5.69 -14.22
N GLN A 170 -30.41 5.92 -14.43
CA GLN A 170 -31.01 5.75 -15.75
C GLN A 170 -30.70 6.95 -16.65
N ARG A 171 -30.10 6.70 -17.81
CA ARG A 171 -29.82 7.70 -18.84
C ARG A 171 -30.37 7.25 -20.19
N LEU A 172 -30.76 8.18 -21.06
CA LEU A 172 -31.16 7.83 -22.42
C LEU A 172 -29.92 7.51 -23.26
N ASN A 173 -29.93 6.42 -24.03
CA ASN A 173 -28.83 6.10 -24.93
C ASN A 173 -28.80 7.10 -26.12
N PRO A 174 -27.76 7.95 -26.24
CA PRO A 174 -27.72 9.01 -27.26
C PRO A 174 -27.60 8.46 -28.68
N ARG A 175 -27.07 7.24 -28.86
CA ARG A 175 -26.88 6.63 -30.19
C ARG A 175 -28.18 6.09 -30.79
N THR A 176 -29.06 5.52 -29.96
CA THR A 176 -30.29 4.84 -30.43
C THR A 176 -31.57 5.57 -30.08
N GLY A 177 -31.58 6.43 -29.06
CA GLY A 177 -32.76 7.17 -28.60
C GLY A 177 -33.92 6.33 -28.07
N LYS A 178 -33.79 4.99 -28.07
CA LYS A 178 -34.86 4.05 -27.71
C LYS A 178 -34.52 3.17 -26.49
N HIS A 179 -33.25 3.04 -26.15
CA HIS A 179 -32.78 2.22 -25.03
C HIS A 179 -32.33 3.10 -23.85
N ALA A 180 -32.52 2.61 -22.63
CA ALA A 180 -31.97 3.21 -21.42
C ALA A 180 -30.60 2.58 -21.10
N LEU A 181 -29.66 3.42 -20.68
CA LEU A 181 -28.41 3.03 -20.03
C LEU A 181 -28.65 3.04 -18.51
N PHE A 182 -28.04 2.09 -17.80
CA PHE A 182 -28.12 1.99 -16.33
C PHE A 182 -26.73 2.20 -15.75
N ILE A 183 -26.29 3.45 -15.65
CA ILE A 183 -24.90 3.79 -15.30
C ILE A 183 -24.68 3.58 -13.80
N PRO A 184 -23.73 2.72 -13.39
CA PRO A 184 -23.38 2.48 -11.98
C PRO A 184 -22.52 3.58 -11.35
#